data_AF-Q9XSU5-F1
#
_entry.id   AF-Q9XSU5-F1
#
_cell.length_a   1.000
_cell.length_b   1.000
_cell.length_c   1.000
_cell.angle_alpha   90.00
_cell.angle_beta   90.00
_cell.angle_gamma   90.00
#
_symmetry.space_group_name_H-M   'P 1'
#
loop_
_entity.id
_entity.type
_entity.pdbx_description
1 polymer ?
#
loop_
_entity_poly.entity_id
_entity_poly.type
_entity_poly.pdbx_seq_one_letter_code
_entity_poly.pdbx_strand_id
1 'polypeptide(L)'
;AGELTEDEVERVITIMQNPRQYKIPDWFLNRQKDVKDGKYSQVLANGLDNKLREDLERLKKIRAHRGLRHFWGLRVRGQHTKTTGRRGRTVGVSKKK
;
A
#
# COMPACT_ATOMS: atom_id res chain seq x y z
N ALA A 1 7.70 -25.74 -2.04
CA ALA A 1 7.76 -24.85 -0.85
C ALA A 1 8.19 -25.59 0.43
N GLY A 2 8.05 -26.92 0.53
CA GLY A 2 8.50 -27.69 1.70
C GLY A 2 9.90 -28.30 1.61
N GLU A 3 10.66 -28.00 0.55
CA GLU A 3 12.02 -28.54 0.33
C GLU A 3 13.13 -27.53 0.67
N LEU A 4 12.77 -26.31 1.08
CA LEU A 4 13.73 -25.30 1.52
C LEU A 4 14.28 -25.71 2.89
N THR A 5 15.61 -25.65 3.04
CA THR A 5 16.23 -25.82 4.36
C THR A 5 16.03 -24.57 5.22
N GLU A 6 16.09 -24.69 6.55
CA GLU A 6 15.96 -23.54 7.45
C GLU A 6 17.02 -22.48 7.13
N ASP A 7 18.24 -22.89 6.79
CA ASP A 7 19.33 -22.00 6.38
C ASP A 7 19.00 -21.20 5.09
N GLU A 8 18.22 -21.78 4.17
CA GLU A 8 17.74 -21.07 2.99
C GLU A 8 16.66 -20.05 3.34
N VAL A 9 15.78 -20.40 4.28
CA VAL A 9 14.73 -19.50 4.76
C VAL A 9 15.34 -18.29 5.48
N GLU A 10 16.31 -18.51 6.36
CA GLU A 10 17.02 -17.42 7.06
C GLU A 10 17.76 -16.50 6.08
N ARG A 11 18.43 -17.07 5.07
CA ARG A 11 19.05 -16.29 4.00
C ARG A 11 18.03 -15.42 3.26
N VAL A 12 16.86 -15.95 2.94
CA VAL A 12 15.80 -15.16 2.30
C VAL A 12 15.32 -14.03 3.21
N ILE A 13 15.11 -14.30 4.49
CA ILE A 13 14.67 -13.30 5.47
C ILE A 13 15.69 -12.15 5.58
N THR A 14 16.99 -12.48 5.67
CA THR A 14 18.04 -11.46 5.76
C THR A 14 18.15 -10.63 4.47
N ILE A 15 18.00 -11.24 3.30
CA ILE A 15 17.93 -10.53 2.01
C ILE A 15 16.73 -9.59 1.97
N MET A 16 15.57 -10.04 2.43
CA MET A 16 14.34 -9.24 2.44
C MET A 16 14.42 -8.05 3.41
N GLN A 17 15.10 -8.21 4.54
CA GLN A 17 15.31 -7.13 5.52
C GLN A 17 16.31 -6.08 4.99
N ASN A 18 17.38 -6.52 4.32
CA ASN A 18 18.47 -5.64 3.85
C ASN A 18 18.77 -5.80 2.35
N PRO A 19 17.81 -5.53 1.45
CA PRO A 19 17.94 -5.84 0.03
C PRO A 19 19.09 -5.09 -0.66
N ARG A 20 19.43 -3.89 -0.18
CA ARG A 20 20.51 -3.06 -0.73
C ARG A 20 21.91 -3.68 -0.53
N GLN A 21 22.11 -4.42 0.56
CA GLN A 21 23.38 -5.10 0.83
C GLN A 21 23.62 -6.25 -0.16
N TYR A 22 22.54 -6.82 -0.70
CA TYR A 22 22.57 -7.90 -1.69
C TYR A 22 22.47 -7.41 -3.13
N LYS A 23 22.89 -6.16 -3.39
CA LYS A 23 22.95 -5.55 -4.74
C LYS A 23 21.60 -5.43 -5.46
N ILE A 24 20.47 -5.44 -4.73
CA ILE A 24 19.16 -5.19 -5.33
C ILE A 24 19.04 -3.69 -5.66
N PRO A 25 18.68 -3.31 -6.89
CA PRO A 25 18.57 -1.90 -7.28
C PRO A 25 17.48 -1.13 -6.52
N ASP A 26 17.72 0.16 -6.28
CA ASP A 26 16.79 1.02 -5.53
C ASP A 26 15.40 1.16 -6.19
N TRP A 27 15.31 1.06 -7.52
CA TRP A 27 14.04 1.11 -8.26
C TRP A 27 13.14 -0.10 -8.02
N PHE A 28 13.69 -1.21 -7.52
CA PHE A 28 12.94 -2.43 -7.22
C PHE A 28 12.24 -2.36 -5.85
N LEU A 29 12.68 -1.45 -4.98
CA LEU A 29 12.18 -1.34 -3.62
C LEU A 29 10.78 -0.72 -3.60
N ASN A 30 9.91 -1.22 -2.71
CA ASN A 30 8.52 -0.77 -2.59
C ASN A 30 8.37 0.62 -1.95
N ARG A 31 9.37 1.09 -1.19
CA ARG A 31 9.36 2.40 -0.55
C ARG A 31 10.66 3.14 -0.83
N GLN A 32 10.59 3.99 -1.85
CA GLN A 32 11.70 4.79 -2.33
C GLN A 32 11.61 6.20 -1.75
N LYS A 33 12.75 6.74 -1.29
CA LYS A 33 12.89 8.12 -0.79
C LYS A 33 11.75 8.52 0.16
N ASP A 34 11.66 7.86 1.31
CA ASP A 34 10.64 8.16 2.32
C ASP A 34 10.69 9.65 2.75
N VAL A 35 9.52 10.25 2.96
CA VAL A 35 9.37 11.69 3.19
C VAL A 35 10.00 12.15 4.51
N LYS A 36 10.14 11.26 5.50
CA LYS A 36 10.70 11.59 6.82
C LYS A 36 12.23 11.48 6.86
N ASP A 37 12.78 10.37 6.39
CA ASP A 37 14.19 10.04 6.54
C ASP A 37 14.97 10.03 5.21
N GLY A 38 14.28 10.15 4.06
CA GLY A 38 14.89 10.14 2.73
C GLY A 38 15.44 8.78 2.30
N LYS A 39 15.25 7.73 3.10
CA LYS A 39 15.87 6.42 2.85
C LYS A 39 15.07 5.58 1.87
N TYR A 40 15.76 4.62 1.27
CA TYR A 40 15.20 3.57 0.42
C TYR A 40 15.10 2.29 1.24
N SER A 41 13.91 1.69 1.26
CA SER A 41 13.63 0.52 2.09
C SER A 41 12.65 -0.43 1.42
N GLN A 42 12.76 -1.71 1.77
CA GLN A 42 11.72 -2.70 1.50
C GLN A 42 10.91 -2.88 2.77
N VAL A 43 9.65 -2.45 2.74
CA VAL A 43 8.75 -2.58 3.90
C VAL A 43 8.08 -3.95 3.87
N LEU A 44 8.21 -4.70 4.96
CA LEU A 44 7.57 -6.00 5.16
C LEU A 44 6.21 -5.87 5.86
N ALA A 45 5.45 -6.98 5.93
CA ALA A 45 4.05 -7.02 6.38
C ALA A 45 3.70 -6.07 7.54
N ASN A 46 4.25 -6.31 8.74
CA ASN A 46 3.92 -5.52 9.93
C ASN A 46 4.33 -4.05 9.82
N GLY A 47 5.40 -3.76 9.07
CA GLY A 47 5.85 -2.39 8.82
C GLY A 47 4.97 -1.64 7.81
N LEU A 48 4.32 -2.36 6.89
CA LEU A 48 3.60 -1.78 5.76
C LEU A 48 2.37 -1.02 6.22
N ASP A 49 1.57 -1.63 7.09
CA ASP A 49 0.35 -1.02 7.62
C ASP A 49 0.66 0.23 8.45
N ASN A 50 1.71 0.17 9.26
CA ASN A 50 2.15 1.31 10.06
C ASN A 50 2.61 2.47 9.17
N LYS A 51 3.42 2.19 8.14
CA LYS A 51 3.87 3.21 7.18
C LYS A 51 2.70 3.83 6.41
N LEU A 52 1.73 3.02 5.97
CA LEU A 52 0.54 3.53 5.29
C LEU A 52 -0.30 4.44 6.20
N ARG A 53 -0.47 4.07 7.47
CA ARG A 53 -1.18 4.90 8.46
C ARG A 53 -0.46 6.24 8.67
N GLU A 54 0.86 6.21 8.86
CA GLU A 54 1.66 7.44 9.01
C GLU A 54 1.54 8.38 7.80
N ASP A 55 1.59 7.83 6.58
CA ASP A 55 1.45 8.61 5.35
C ASP A 55 0.07 9.25 5.23
N LEU A 56 -0.99 8.51 5.56
CA LEU A 56 -2.37 9.03 5.55
C LEU A 56 -2.57 10.10 6.61
N GLU A 57 -2.08 9.89 7.83
CA GLU A 57 -2.18 10.89 8.91
C GLU A 57 -1.42 12.17 8.56
N ARG A 58 -0.26 12.07 7.93
CA ARG A 58 0.47 13.24 7.41
C ARG A 58 -0.38 14.00 6.38
N LEU A 59 -1.00 13.31 5.43
CA LEU A 59 -1.85 13.94 4.41
C LEU A 59 -3.10 14.60 5.01
N LYS A 60 -3.70 14.00 6.06
CA LYS A 60 -4.83 14.58 6.80
C LYS A 60 -4.42 15.85 7.53
N LYS A 61 -3.28 15.85 8.24
CA LYS A 61 -2.76 17.01 8.98
C LYS A 61 -2.49 18.22 8.08
N ILE A 62 -1.92 17.99 6.90
CA ILE A 62 -1.63 19.04 5.91
C ILE A 62 -2.92 19.51 5.19
N ARG A 63 -4.06 18.83 5.41
CA ARG A 63 -5.34 19.07 4.70
C ARG A 63 -5.23 18.97 3.18
N ALA A 64 -4.35 18.10 2.68
CA ALA A 64 -4.25 17.83 1.26
C ALA A 64 -5.54 17.18 0.74
N HIS A 65 -6.02 17.55 -0.44
CA HIS A 65 -7.26 17.00 -1.03
C HIS A 65 -7.29 15.46 -1.02
N ARG A 66 -6.16 14.82 -1.36
CA ARG A 66 -6.01 13.36 -1.30
C ARG A 66 -6.21 12.80 0.12
N GLY A 67 -5.65 13.45 1.14
CA GLY A 67 -5.78 13.06 2.55
C GLY A 67 -7.20 13.21 3.07
N LEU A 68 -7.87 14.32 2.73
CA LEU A 68 -9.27 14.56 3.08
C LEU A 68 -10.20 13.53 2.41
N ARG A 69 -9.96 13.18 1.15
CA ARG A 69 -10.69 12.09 0.49
C ARG A 69 -10.51 10.74 1.17
N HIS A 70 -9.29 10.41 1.60
CA HIS A 70 -9.07 9.20 2.39
C HIS A 70 -9.82 9.24 3.73
N PHE A 71 -9.86 10.40 4.41
CA PHE A 71 -10.63 10.57 5.64
C PHE A 71 -12.14 10.37 5.43
N TRP A 72 -12.68 10.88 4.32
CA TRP A 72 -14.10 10.71 3.96
C TRP A 72 -14.44 9.35 3.30
N GLY A 73 -13.45 8.47 3.09
CA GLY A 73 -13.67 7.18 2.42
C GLY A 73 -14.00 7.30 0.92
N LEU A 74 -13.60 8.39 0.27
CA LEU A 74 -13.81 8.63 -1.16
C LEU A 74 -12.60 8.18 -1.98
N ARG A 75 -12.85 7.82 -3.24
CA ARG A 75 -11.80 7.42 -4.19
C ARG A 75 -10.84 8.57 -4.47
N VAL A 76 -9.54 8.36 -4.49
CA VAL A 76 -8.57 9.48 -4.46
C VAL A 76 -8.04 9.98 -5.81
N ARG A 77 -8.14 9.19 -6.88
CA ARG A 77 -7.52 9.48 -8.20
C ARG A 77 -8.40 10.34 -9.14
N GLY A 78 -9.36 11.10 -8.62
CA GLY A 78 -10.25 11.93 -9.44
C GLY A 78 -11.30 11.17 -10.24
N GLN A 79 -11.56 9.91 -9.89
CA GLN A 79 -12.60 9.11 -10.54
C GLN A 79 -13.99 9.73 -10.33
N HIS A 80 -14.85 9.68 -11.36
CA HIS A 80 -16.23 10.14 -11.26
C HIS A 80 -17.03 9.25 -10.30
N THR A 81 -17.65 9.85 -9.30
CA THR A 81 -18.46 9.15 -8.28
C THR A 81 -19.96 9.17 -8.57
N LYS A 82 -20.39 9.79 -9.67
CA LYS A 82 -21.82 9.87 -10.06
C LYS A 82 -22.42 8.47 -10.21
N THR A 83 -21.75 7.59 -10.94
CA THR A 83 -22.18 6.22 -11.26
C THR A 83 -21.34 5.14 -10.58
N THR A 84 -20.09 5.43 -10.22
CA THR A 84 -19.13 4.44 -9.69
C THR A 84 -19.09 4.43 -8.16
N GLY A 85 -18.98 3.25 -7.55
CA GLY A 85 -18.88 3.09 -6.09
C GLY A 85 -20.21 3.12 -5.34
N ARG A 86 -21.33 3.02 -6.07
CA ARG A 86 -22.67 2.79 -5.51
C ARG A 86 -22.74 1.39 -4.89
N ARG A 87 -23.40 1.25 -3.75
CA ARG A 87 -23.72 -0.06 -3.14
C ARG A 87 -25.10 -0.50 -3.61
N GLY A 88 -25.23 -1.76 -4.02
CA GLY A 88 -26.49 -2.35 -4.54
C GLY A 88 -26.30 -3.02 -5.91
N ARG A 89 -27.15 -4.01 -6.23
CA ARG A 89 -27.19 -4.62 -7.58
C ARG A 89 -27.71 -3.59 -8.59
N THR A 90 -27.14 -3.58 -9.79
CA THR A 90 -27.71 -2.88 -10.94
C THR A 90 -29.12 -3.43 -11.19
N VAL A 91 -30.14 -2.62 -10.94
CA VAL A 91 -31.53 -2.96 -11.30
C VAL A 91 -31.68 -2.77 -12.81
N GLY A 92 -31.35 -3.81 -13.58
CA GLY A 92 -31.57 -3.83 -15.03
C GLY A 92 -33.04 -4.10 -15.38
N VAL A 93 -33.62 -5.15 -14.79
CA VAL A 93 -35.04 -5.52 -14.98
C VAL A 93 -35.57 -6.09 -13.66
N SER A 94 -36.62 -5.49 -13.10
CA SER A 94 -37.37 -6.07 -11.98
C SER A 94 -38.41 -7.05 -12.55
N LYS A 95 -38.14 -8.36 -12.49
CA LYS A 95 -39.19 -9.36 -12.68
C LYS A 95 -40.01 -9.47 -11.39
N LYS A 96 -41.34 -9.48 -11.53
CA LYS A 96 -42.26 -9.78 -10.43
C LYS A 96 -41.94 -11.20 -9.93
N LYS A 97 -41.80 -11.37 -8.62
CA LYS A 97 -41.71 -12.70 -8.01
C LYS A 97 -43.04 -13.42 -8.18
#